data_AF-A0A193GG19-F1
#
_entry.id   AF-A0A193GG19-F1
#
_cell.length_a   1.000
_cell.length_b   1.000
_cell.length_c   1.000
_cell.angle_alpha   90.00
_cell.angle_beta   90.00
_cell.angle_gamma   90.00
#
_symmetry.space_group_name_H-M   'P 1'
#
loop_
_entity.id
_entity.type
_entity.pdbx_description
1 polymer ?
#
loop_
_entity_poly.entity_id
_entity_poly.type
_entity_poly.pdbx_seq_one_letter_code
_entity_poly.pdbx_strand_id
1 'polypeptide(L)'
;MQRNFDLVVTILGAFRDAEAPVLSGRDVTAALQELDMEEATPESVSHHLELLADAGLARKLTEGTSGQDAMWRITWKGYDALEQDEEDEDEDEDLDLDD
;
A
#
# COMPACT_ATOMS: atom_id res chain seq x y z
N MET A 1 -16.97 -2.17 1.99
CA MET A 1 -15.96 -1.22 1.44
C MET A 1 -14.59 -1.36 2.12
N GLN A 2 -14.45 -2.12 3.21
CA GLN A 2 -13.19 -2.31 3.96
C GLN A 2 -12.16 -3.25 3.31
N ARG A 3 -12.59 -4.17 2.43
CA ARG A 3 -11.71 -5.20 1.81
C ARG A 3 -10.64 -4.65 0.87
N ASN A 4 -10.93 -3.56 0.14
CA ASN A 4 -9.95 -2.94 -0.74
C ASN A 4 -8.82 -2.24 0.04
N PHE A 5 -9.10 -1.81 1.27
CA PHE A 5 -8.11 -1.15 2.13
C PHE A 5 -7.11 -2.16 2.68
N ASP A 6 -7.58 -3.31 3.16
CA ASP A 6 -6.73 -4.40 3.64
C ASP A 6 -5.71 -4.84 2.58
N LEU A 7 -6.18 -5.05 1.33
CA LEU A 7 -5.31 -5.38 0.20
C LEU A 7 -4.25 -4.30 -0.07
N VAL A 8 -4.61 -3.01 0.08
CA VAL A 8 -3.68 -1.88 -0.11
C VAL A 8 -2.62 -1.87 0.99
N VAL A 9 -3.01 -2.03 2.25
CA VAL A 9 -2.09 -2.10 3.38
C VAL A 9 -1.15 -3.29 3.24
N THR A 10 -1.66 -4.44 2.82
CA THR A 10 -0.82 -5.62 2.59
C THR A 10 0.13 -5.44 1.41
N ILE A 11 -0.32 -4.82 0.31
CA ILE A 11 0.56 -4.46 -0.82
C ILE A 11 1.68 -3.56 -0.30
N LEU A 12 1.32 -2.49 0.43
CA LEU A 12 2.28 -1.53 0.95
C LEU A 12 3.26 -2.20 1.94
N GLY A 13 2.77 -3.09 2.79
CA GLY A 13 3.56 -3.91 3.71
C GLY A 13 4.54 -4.84 3.00
N ALA A 14 4.14 -5.47 1.89
CA ALA A 14 5.03 -6.32 1.10
C ALA A 14 6.22 -5.55 0.51
N PHE A 15 6.00 -4.30 0.08
CA PHE A 15 7.09 -3.42 -0.35
C PHE A 15 7.97 -2.94 0.81
N ARG A 16 7.42 -2.78 2.02
CA ARG A 16 8.19 -2.44 3.23
C ARG A 16 9.09 -3.60 3.67
N ASP A 17 8.57 -4.82 3.63
CA ASP A 17 9.30 -6.04 4.02
C ASP A 17 10.36 -6.42 3.00
N ALA A 18 10.14 -6.10 1.72
CA ALA A 18 11.10 -6.39 0.68
C ALA A 18 12.45 -5.66 0.88
N GLU A 19 13.53 -6.44 0.80
CA GLU A 19 14.91 -5.94 0.83
C GLU A 19 15.23 -4.99 -0.35
N ALA A 20 14.42 -5.03 -1.41
CA ALA A 20 14.59 -4.20 -2.61
C ALA A 20 13.65 -2.99 -2.59
N PRO A 21 14.14 -1.77 -2.90
CA PRO A 21 13.30 -0.55 -2.97
C PRO A 21 12.36 -0.52 -4.19
N VAL A 22 12.32 -1.60 -4.98
CA VAL A 22 11.55 -1.73 -6.22
C VAL A 22 11.08 -3.17 -6.32
N LEU A 23 9.76 -3.37 -6.50
CA LEU A 23 9.17 -4.68 -6.76
C LEU A 23 8.35 -4.66 -8.03
N SER A 24 8.26 -5.81 -8.69
CA SER A 24 7.32 -6.02 -9.79
C SER A 24 5.94 -6.33 -9.25
N GLY A 25 4.88 -6.04 -10.02
CA GLY A 25 3.52 -6.46 -9.64
C GLY A 25 3.41 -7.98 -9.41
N ARG A 26 4.28 -8.76 -10.08
CA ARG A 26 4.46 -10.20 -9.90
C ARG A 26 5.01 -10.58 -8.52
N ASP A 27 6.01 -9.84 -8.06
CA ASP A 27 6.61 -10.01 -6.73
C ASP A 27 5.58 -9.69 -5.64
N VAL A 28 4.88 -8.57 -5.80
CA VAL A 28 3.79 -8.16 -4.92
C VAL A 28 2.69 -9.21 -4.87
N THR A 29 2.29 -9.74 -6.03
CA THR A 29 1.26 -10.79 -6.09
C THR A 29 1.74 -12.07 -5.41
N ALA A 30 3.00 -12.45 -5.59
CA ALA A 30 3.58 -13.61 -4.91
C ALA A 30 3.56 -13.42 -3.38
N ALA A 31 3.99 -12.26 -2.87
CA ALA A 31 3.97 -11.96 -1.44
C ALA A 31 2.55 -12.01 -0.84
N LEU A 32 1.55 -11.50 -1.57
CA LEU A 32 0.15 -11.56 -1.12
C LEU A 32 -0.42 -12.99 -1.13
N GLN A 33 0.00 -13.81 -2.11
CA GLN A 33 -0.36 -15.23 -2.17
C GLN A 33 0.26 -16.02 -1.01
N GLU A 34 1.47 -15.65 -0.56
CA GLU A 34 2.08 -16.24 0.65
C GLU A 34 1.30 -15.89 1.93
N LEU A 35 0.58 -14.77 1.94
CA LEU A 35 -0.28 -14.33 3.03
C LEU A 35 -1.72 -14.89 2.94
N ASP A 36 -1.97 -15.86 2.04
CA ASP A 36 -3.28 -16.48 1.81
C ASP A 36 -4.37 -15.47 1.42
N MET A 37 -4.01 -14.37 0.75
CA MET A 37 -4.98 -13.39 0.26
C MET A 37 -5.66 -13.89 -1.02
N GLU A 38 -6.83 -14.52 -0.87
CA GLU A 38 -7.63 -15.04 -1.98
C GLU A 38 -8.03 -13.95 -3.01
N GLU A 39 -8.13 -12.69 -2.57
CA GLU A 39 -8.45 -11.54 -3.43
C GLU A 39 -7.24 -10.94 -4.17
N ALA A 40 -6.02 -11.39 -3.85
CA ALA A 40 -4.76 -10.95 -4.47
C ALA A 40 -4.54 -11.59 -5.85
N THR A 41 -5.51 -11.40 -6.73
CA THR A 41 -5.40 -11.78 -8.13
C THR A 41 -4.48 -10.78 -8.85
N PRO A 42 -3.77 -11.22 -9.90
CA PRO A 42 -2.84 -10.36 -10.62
C PRO A 42 -3.49 -9.11 -11.21
N GLU A 43 -4.78 -9.19 -11.57
CA GLU A 43 -5.59 -8.06 -12.05
C GLU A 43 -5.92 -7.10 -10.92
N SER A 44 -6.35 -7.61 -9.76
CA SER A 44 -6.67 -6.79 -8.58
C SER A 44 -5.43 -6.06 -8.04
N VAL A 45 -4.29 -6.76 -7.95
CA VAL A 45 -3.00 -6.17 -7.53
C VAL A 45 -2.58 -5.07 -8.49
N SER A 46 -2.68 -5.32 -9.80
CA SER A 46 -2.35 -4.30 -10.81
C SER A 46 -3.24 -3.07 -10.70
N HIS A 47 -4.55 -3.28 -10.50
CA HIS A 47 -5.51 -2.19 -10.32
C HIS A 47 -5.23 -1.35 -9.07
N HIS A 48 -4.93 -2.00 -7.94
CA HIS A 48 -4.60 -1.29 -6.70
C HIS A 48 -3.25 -0.58 -6.76
N LEU A 49 -2.26 -1.13 -7.48
CA LEU A 49 -1.00 -0.42 -7.72
C LEU A 49 -1.21 0.87 -8.52
N GLU A 50 -2.12 0.88 -9.49
CA GLU A 50 -2.50 2.10 -10.21
C GLU A 50 -3.20 3.12 -9.30
N LEU A 51 -4.11 2.67 -8.42
CA LEU A 51 -4.74 3.52 -7.40
C LEU A 51 -3.71 4.11 -6.42
N LEU A 52 -2.76 3.30 -5.96
CA LEU A 52 -1.67 3.72 -5.10
C LEU A 52 -0.80 4.78 -5.78
N ALA A 53 -0.58 4.68 -7.09
CA ALA A 53 0.16 5.69 -7.82
C ALA A 53 -0.64 6.98 -8.08
N ASP A 54 -1.94 6.87 -8.30
CA ASP A 54 -2.83 8.03 -8.40
C ASP A 54 -2.86 8.82 -7.07
N ALA A 55 -2.93 8.11 -5.94
CA ALA A 55 -2.82 8.70 -4.60
C ALA A 55 -1.40 9.22 -4.27
N GLY A 56 -0.40 8.93 -5.11
CA GLY A 56 0.99 9.31 -4.90
C GLY A 56 1.71 8.51 -3.80
N LEU A 57 1.17 7.35 -3.41
CA LEU A 57 1.75 6.43 -2.43
C LEU A 57 2.78 5.50 -3.09
N ALA A 58 2.52 5.04 -4.32
CA ALA A 58 3.45 4.27 -5.13
C ALA A 58 3.83 5.02 -6.41
N ARG A 59 4.91 4.58 -7.07
CA ARG A 59 5.32 5.11 -8.37
C ARG A 59 5.76 4.00 -9.29
N LYS A 60 5.16 3.96 -10.46
CA LYS A 60 5.56 3.07 -11.56
C LYS A 60 6.88 3.57 -12.14
N LEU A 61 7.87 2.68 -12.21
CA LEU A 61 9.20 2.96 -12.76
C LEU A 61 9.34 2.49 -14.22
N THR A 62 8.54 1.51 -14.65
CA THR A 62 8.55 1.04 -16.04
C THR A 62 7.55 1.82 -16.88
N GLU A 63 8.01 2.67 -17.78
CA GLU A 63 7.16 3.22 -18.83
C GLU A 63 6.92 2.15 -19.93
N GLY A 64 5.65 1.84 -20.22
CA GLY A 64 5.25 0.93 -21.30
C GLY A 64 5.01 -0.54 -20.89
N THR A 65 5.45 -0.96 -19.71
CA THR A 65 5.11 -2.28 -19.16
C THR A 65 3.88 -2.15 -18.25
N SER A 66 2.83 -2.94 -18.48
CA SER A 66 1.59 -2.90 -17.69
C SER A 66 1.31 -4.25 -17.04
N GLY A 67 0.56 -4.22 -15.95
CA GLY A 67 0.24 -5.41 -15.17
C GLY A 67 1.41 -5.88 -14.31
N GLN A 68 1.62 -7.19 -14.26
CA GLN A 68 2.54 -7.88 -13.33
C GLN A 68 4.02 -7.59 -13.59
N ASP A 69 4.41 -7.31 -14.84
CA ASP A 69 5.80 -6.99 -15.19
C ASP A 69 6.17 -5.52 -14.95
N ALA A 70 5.20 -4.69 -14.56
CA ALA A 70 5.48 -3.31 -14.20
C ALA A 70 6.27 -3.26 -12.88
N MET A 71 7.35 -2.48 -12.85
CA MET A 71 8.09 -2.21 -11.62
C MET A 71 7.50 -1.01 -10.92
N TRP A 72 7.34 -1.15 -9.62
CA TRP A 72 6.74 -0.18 -8.72
C TRP A 72 7.69 0.09 -7.57
N ARG A 73 7.63 1.31 -7.06
CA ARG A 73 8.38 1.74 -5.89
C ARG A 73 7.45 2.52 -4.98
N ILE A 74 7.46 2.20 -3.70
CA ILE A 74 6.77 3.02 -2.71
C ILE A 74 7.48 4.35 -2.52
N THR A 75 6.69 5.40 -2.41
CA THR A 75 7.16 6.74 -2.06
C THR A 75 7.13 6.93 -0.54
N TRP A 76 7.82 7.95 -0.04
CA TRP A 76 7.78 8.31 1.38
C TRP A 76 6.35 8.51 1.92
N LYS A 77 5.40 8.95 1.09
CA LYS A 77 3.98 9.04 1.47
C LYS A 77 3.30 7.67 1.66
N GLY A 78 3.71 6.66 0.91
CA GLY A 78 3.20 5.30 1.10
C GLY A 78 3.72 4.65 2.38
N TYR A 79 4.91 5.05 2.85
CA TYR A 79 5.39 4.69 4.18
C TYR A 79 4.62 5.42 5.28
N ASP A 80 4.46 6.74 5.15
CA ASP A 80 3.69 7.58 6.08
C ASP A 80 2.22 7.12 6.23
N ALA A 81 1.58 6.72 5.13
CA ALA A 81 0.22 6.19 5.16
C ALA A 81 0.08 4.81 5.85
N LEU A 82 1.18 4.07 6.01
CA LEU A 82 1.19 2.85 6.84
C LEU A 82 1.39 3.16 8.33
N GLU A 83 2.04 4.29 8.65
CA GLU A 83 2.31 4.71 10.03
C GLU A 83 1.12 5.49 10.63
N GLN A 84 0.28 6.13 9.80
CA GLN A 84 -0.94 6.83 10.26
C GLN A 84 -2.02 5.93 10.88
N ASP A 85 -1.97 4.61 10.71
CA ASP A 85 -2.89 3.69 11.40
C ASP A 85 -2.51 3.46 12.88
N GLU A 86 -1.34 3.93 13.33
CA GLU A 86 -0.88 3.83 14.74
C GLU A 86 -1.00 5.15 15.53
N GLU A 87 -1.40 6.28 14.92
CA GLU A 87 -1.45 7.61 15.56
C GLU A 87 -2.85 8.28 15.56
N ASP A 88 -3.95 7.50 15.61
CA ASP A 88 -5.32 8.03 15.84
C ASP A 88 -5.88 7.58 17.21
N GLU A 89 -5.00 7.51 18.22
CA GLU A 89 -5.38 7.45 19.62
C GLU A 89 -4.77 8.67 20.34
N ASP A 90 -5.65 9.58 20.80
CA ASP A 90 -5.42 10.65 21.79
C ASP A 90 -5.06 12.07 21.30
N GLU A 91 -5.95 12.72 20.54
CA GLU A 91 -6.19 14.16 20.72
C GLU A 91 -7.67 14.40 21.12
N ASP A 92 -8.08 13.82 22.26
CA ASP A 92 -9.24 14.32 23.01
C ASP A 92 -8.88 15.70 23.60
N GLU A 93 -9.15 16.73 22.79
CA GLU A 93 -9.35 18.10 23.22
C GLU A 93 -10.52 18.18 24.22
N ASP A 94 -10.23 18.23 25.52
CA ASP A 94 -11.09 18.91 26.49
C ASP A 94 -10.28 19.97 27.23
N LEU A 95 -10.10 21.09 26.53
CA LEU A 95 -9.85 22.41 27.11
C LEU A 95 -11.14 22.91 27.80
N ASP A 96 -10.94 23.55 28.95
CA ASP A 96 -11.87 24.40 29.72
C ASP A 96 -12.88 23.75 30.68
N LEU A 97 -12.55 23.81 31.98
CA LEU A 97 -13.54 24.14 33.02
C LEU A 97 -12.91 25.09 34.05
N ASP A 98 -12.90 26.36 33.67
CA ASP A 98 -12.86 27.51 34.58
C ASP A 98 -14.28 27.70 35.16
N ASP A 99 -14.48 27.31 36.43
CA ASP A 99 -15.33 27.97 37.46
C ASP A 99 -15.06 27.39 38.86
#